data_AF-A0A938TZM8-F1
#
_entry.id   AF-A0A938TZM8-F1
#
_cell.length_a   1.000
_cell.length_b   1.000
_cell.length_c   1.000
_cell.angle_alpha   90.00
_cell.angle_beta   90.00
_cell.angle_gamma   90.00
#
_symmetry.space_group_name_H-M   'P 1'
#
loop_
_entity.id
_entity.type
_entity.pdbx_description
1 polymer ?
#
loop_
_entity_poly.entity_id
_entity_poly.type
_entity_poly.pdbx_seq_one_letter_code
_entity_poly.pdbx_strand_id
1 'polypeptide(L)'
;MRREELEEFHYITHINNLPSILLRGILSHNNAKKLRHISVASQTIQDRREPKVVPGGRKLHDYVNTYFHARNPMMYLILRQQDHLKLTVLRIDTDILDLPNVVITDGNAAG
;
A
#
# COMPACT_ATOMS: atom_id res chain seq x y z
N MET A 1 -5.44 14.42 13.39
CA MET A 1 -4.24 13.65 13.76
C MET A 1 -3.05 14.54 13.55
N ARG A 2 -2.29 14.81 14.61
CA ARG A 2 -1.01 15.53 14.54
C ARG A 2 0.11 14.52 14.32
N ARG A 3 1.27 14.96 13.83
CA ARG A 3 2.39 14.05 13.53
C ARG A 3 2.86 13.32 14.79
N GLU A 4 2.88 14.01 15.93
CA GLU A 4 3.20 13.43 17.23
C GLU A 4 2.20 12.38 17.75
N GLU A 5 1.01 12.29 17.15
CA GLU A 5 -0.01 11.28 17.47
C GLU A 5 0.06 10.06 16.55
N LEU A 6 0.90 10.11 15.51
CA LEU A 6 1.07 9.01 14.57
C LEU A 6 2.15 8.06 15.09
N GLU A 7 1.80 6.81 15.33
CA GLU A 7 2.74 5.79 15.79
C GLU A 7 3.33 4.98 14.64
N GLU A 8 2.57 4.81 13.55
CA GLU A 8 2.97 4.00 12.41
C GLU A 8 2.06 4.22 11.20
N PHE A 9 2.56 3.76 10.06
CA PHE A 9 1.72 3.42 8.93
C PHE A 9 1.54 1.92 8.80
N HIS A 10 0.48 1.54 8.09
CA HIS A 10 0.14 0.17 7.78
C HIS A 10 0.34 -0.11 6.29
N TYR A 11 0.94 -1.25 5.98
CA TYR A 11 1.00 -1.80 4.63
C TYR A 11 0.36 -3.19 4.60
N ILE A 12 -0.60 -3.37 3.70
CA ILE A 12 -1.39 -4.60 3.61
C ILE A 12 -0.90 -5.40 2.40
N THR A 13 -0.55 -6.66 2.62
CA THR A 13 0.02 -7.54 1.59
C THR A 13 -0.37 -9.00 1.82
N HIS A 14 -0.10 -9.86 0.83
CA HIS A 14 -0.19 -11.30 0.98
C HIS A 14 1.06 -11.85 1.70
N ILE A 15 0.91 -12.84 2.57
CA ILE A 15 1.99 -13.46 3.37
C ILE A 15 3.16 -13.97 2.50
N ASN A 16 2.85 -14.58 1.36
CA ASN A 16 3.86 -15.03 0.38
C ASN A 16 4.73 -13.92 -0.21
N ASN A 17 4.37 -12.64 -0.06
CA ASN A 17 5.21 -11.53 -0.50
C ASN A 17 6.30 -11.18 0.53
N LEU A 18 6.18 -11.64 1.79
CA LEU A 18 7.12 -11.30 2.87
C LEU A 18 8.57 -11.64 2.54
N PRO A 19 8.93 -12.81 1.97
CA PRO A 19 10.32 -13.08 1.62
C PRO A 19 10.90 -12.05 0.64
N SER A 20 10.12 -11.62 -0.36
CA SER A 20 10.56 -10.59 -1.30
C SER A 20 10.66 -9.22 -0.64
N ILE A 21 9.72 -8.88 0.25
CA ILE A 21 9.71 -7.60 0.97
C ILE A 21 10.91 -7.51 1.92
N LEU A 22 11.24 -8.58 2.64
CA LEU A 22 12.39 -8.62 3.53
C LEU A 22 13.71 -8.49 2.78
N LEU A 23 13.78 -9.01 1.55
CA LEU A 23 15.00 -8.95 0.73
C LEU A 23 15.15 -7.62 -0.04
N ARG A 24 14.05 -7.02 -0.51
CA ARG A 24 14.07 -5.94 -1.50
C ARG A 24 13.36 -4.66 -1.04
N GLY A 25 12.78 -4.67 0.14
CA GLY A 25 11.87 -3.64 0.62
C GLY A 25 10.47 -3.74 -0.02
N ILE A 26 9.60 -2.80 0.36
CA ILE A 26 8.28 -2.66 -0.24
C ILE A 26 8.44 -1.91 -1.56
N LEU A 27 7.95 -2.51 -2.65
CA LEU A 27 8.07 -1.95 -3.99
C LEU A 27 6.75 -1.33 -4.45
N SER A 28 6.86 -0.31 -5.30
CA SER A 28 5.71 0.23 -6.02
C SER A 28 5.05 -0.84 -6.89
N HIS A 29 3.78 -0.64 -7.26
CA HIS A 29 3.05 -1.59 -8.10
C HIS A 29 3.79 -1.94 -9.40
N ASN A 30 4.33 -0.92 -10.07
CA ASN A 30 5.07 -1.11 -11.32
C ASN A 30 6.37 -1.92 -11.14
N ASN A 31 7.02 -1.84 -9.98
CA ASN A 31 8.21 -2.63 -9.68
C ASN A 31 7.87 -4.02 -9.14
N ALA A 32 6.82 -4.16 -8.33
CA ALA A 32 6.34 -5.43 -7.81
C ALA A 32 5.86 -6.38 -8.94
N LYS A 33 5.26 -5.83 -10.00
CA LYS A 33 4.86 -6.59 -11.21
C LYS A 33 6.01 -7.34 -11.90
N LYS A 34 7.26 -6.91 -11.71
CA LYS A 34 8.44 -7.54 -12.30
C LYS A 34 8.89 -8.78 -11.51
N LEU A 35 8.25 -9.05 -10.38
CA LEU A 35 8.56 -10.15 -9.47
C LEU A 35 7.35 -11.07 -9.34
N ARG A 36 7.59 -12.26 -8.79
CA ARG A 36 6.50 -13.11 -8.32
C ARG A 36 5.84 -12.43 -7.10
N HIS A 37 4.75 -11.73 -7.35
CA HIS A 37 4.01 -10.96 -6.36
C HIS A 37 2.52 -11.32 -6.41
N ILE A 38 1.92 -11.53 -5.24
CA ILE A 38 0.47 -11.75 -5.11
C ILE A 38 -0.17 -10.42 -4.70
N SER A 39 -0.86 -9.78 -5.64
CA SER A 39 -1.63 -8.56 -5.37
C SER A 39 -2.85 -8.90 -4.52
N VAL A 40 -3.04 -8.16 -3.42
CA VAL A 40 -4.27 -8.21 -2.62
C VAL A 40 -5.36 -7.25 -3.12
N ALA A 41 -5.02 -6.37 -4.06
CA ALA A 41 -5.98 -5.48 -4.69
C ALA A 41 -6.70 -6.18 -5.84
N SER A 42 -8.03 -5.97 -5.92
CA SER A 42 -8.81 -6.45 -7.07
C SER A 42 -8.43 -5.69 -8.34
N GLN A 43 -8.60 -6.33 -9.49
CA GLN A 43 -8.28 -5.74 -10.78
C GLN A 43 -9.03 -4.43 -11.00
N THR A 44 -10.32 -4.36 -10.67
CA THR A 44 -11.13 -3.14 -10.76
C THR A 44 -10.54 -1.95 -9.99
N ILE A 45 -9.93 -2.20 -8.82
CA ILE A 45 -9.28 -1.13 -8.05
C ILE A 45 -7.95 -0.74 -8.68
N GLN A 46 -7.21 -1.68 -9.26
CA GLN A 46 -5.98 -1.38 -10.00
C GLN A 46 -6.28 -0.56 -11.25
N ASP A 47 -7.33 -0.88 -11.99
CA ASP A 47 -7.74 -0.15 -13.20
C ASP A 47 -8.14 1.30 -12.87
N ARG A 48 -8.81 1.53 -11.73
CA ARG A 48 -9.13 2.89 -11.25
C ARG A 48 -7.90 3.69 -10.85
N ARG A 49 -6.83 3.03 -10.42
CA ARG A 49 -5.58 3.66 -9.96
C ARG A 49 -4.60 3.91 -11.10
N GLU A 50 -4.65 3.12 -12.16
CA GLU A 50 -3.74 3.20 -13.31
C GLU A 50 -3.66 4.58 -13.97
N PRO A 51 -4.77 5.29 -14.26
CA PRO A 51 -4.69 6.61 -14.89
C PRO A 51 -4.35 7.73 -13.91
N LYS A 52 -4.28 7.47 -12.59
CA LYS A 52 -4.11 8.53 -11.60
C LYS A 52 -2.67 9.02 -11.54
N VAL A 53 -2.52 10.33 -11.53
CA VAL A 53 -1.27 11.05 -11.33
C VAL A 53 -1.36 11.84 -10.04
N VAL A 54 -0.35 11.70 -9.18
CA VAL A 54 -0.26 12.49 -7.96
C VAL A 54 0.03 13.93 -8.35
N PRO A 55 -0.73 14.95 -7.88
CA PRO A 55 -0.47 16.34 -8.22
C PRO A 55 0.98 16.74 -7.90
N GLY A 56 1.70 17.26 -8.91
CA GLY A 56 3.12 17.61 -8.78
C GLY A 56 4.08 16.41 -8.65
N GLY A 57 3.60 15.19 -8.85
CA GLY A 57 4.35 13.95 -8.66
C GLY A 57 4.28 12.99 -9.84
N ARG A 58 4.45 11.70 -9.55
CA ARG A 58 4.46 10.60 -10.54
C ARG A 58 3.09 9.95 -10.68
N LYS A 59 2.98 8.93 -11.54
CA LYS A 59 1.78 8.07 -11.58
C LYS A 59 1.63 7.38 -10.22
N LEU A 60 0.40 7.17 -9.79
CA LEU A 60 0.10 6.54 -8.51
C LEU A 60 0.78 5.15 -8.36
N HIS A 61 0.86 4.38 -9.45
CA HIS A 61 1.52 3.07 -9.47
C HIS A 61 3.05 3.10 -9.35
N ASP A 62 3.66 4.28 -9.35
CA ASP A 62 5.09 4.47 -9.07
C ASP A 62 5.38 4.71 -7.58
N TYR A 63 4.34 4.86 -6.76
CA TYR A 63 4.44 5.00 -5.31
C TYR A 63 4.16 3.69 -4.58
N VAL A 64 4.65 3.61 -3.34
CA VAL A 64 4.20 2.62 -2.35
C VAL A 64 3.08 3.26 -1.55
N ASN A 65 1.90 2.65 -1.57
CA ASN A 65 0.75 3.16 -0.83
C ASN A 65 0.74 2.56 0.57
N THR A 66 0.95 3.39 1.59
CA THR A 66 0.76 3.07 3.00
C THR A 66 -0.51 3.74 3.53
N TYR A 67 -0.99 3.30 4.69
CA TYR A 67 -2.25 3.78 5.27
C TYR A 67 -2.07 4.14 6.74
N PHE A 68 -2.75 5.18 7.21
CA PHE A 68 -2.84 5.47 8.64
C PHE A 68 -3.47 4.32 9.43
N HIS A 69 -4.36 3.54 8.80
CA HIS A 69 -5.02 2.41 9.45
C HIS A 69 -5.21 1.23 8.49
N ALA A 70 -4.89 0.00 8.93
CA ALA A 70 -5.05 -1.21 8.12
C ALA A 70 -6.51 -1.57 7.83
N ARG A 71 -7.44 -1.23 8.74
CA ARG A 71 -8.89 -1.36 8.51
C ARG A 71 -9.37 -0.35 7.46
N ASN A 72 -9.15 -0.68 6.20
CA ASN A 72 -9.60 0.07 5.03
C ASN A 72 -10.54 -0.80 4.17
N PRO A 73 -11.21 -0.24 3.15
CA PRO A 73 -12.11 -1.01 2.29
C PRO A 73 -11.46 -2.23 1.63
N MET A 74 -10.15 -2.18 1.34
CA MET A 74 -9.43 -3.33 0.79
C MET A 74 -9.34 -4.49 1.77
N MET A 75 -9.06 -4.22 3.05
CA MET A 75 -9.06 -5.26 4.10
C MET A 75 -10.43 -5.93 4.21
N TYR A 76 -11.52 -5.14 4.19
CA TYR A 76 -12.88 -5.68 4.24
C TYR A 76 -13.18 -6.62 3.06
N LEU A 77 -12.78 -6.25 1.84
CA LEU A 77 -12.96 -7.10 0.65
C LEU A 77 -12.22 -8.44 0.77
N ILE A 78 -10.97 -8.41 1.26
CA ILE A 78 -10.14 -9.62 1.42
C ILE A 78 -10.74 -10.53 2.50
N LEU A 79 -11.17 -9.97 3.64
CA LEU A 79 -11.79 -10.73 4.72
C LEU A 79 -13.07 -11.45 4.26
N ARG A 80 -13.88 -10.81 3.40
CA ARG A 80 -15.09 -11.42 2.83
C ARG A 80 -14.82 -12.60 1.89
N GLN A 81 -13.66 -12.63 1.26
CA GLN A 81 -13.28 -13.70 0.33
C GLN A 81 -12.67 -14.93 1.05
N GLN A 82 -12.72 -14.98 2.39
CA GLN A 82 -12.12 -16.01 3.25
C GLN A 82 -10.59 -16.17 3.15
N ASP A 83 -9.89 -15.34 2.37
CA ASP A 83 -8.42 -15.31 2.25
C ASP A 83 -7.71 -14.62 3.44
N HIS A 84 -8.42 -14.41 4.55
CA HIS A 84 -7.92 -13.71 5.74
C HIS A 84 -6.62 -14.28 6.33
N LEU A 85 -6.43 -15.61 6.29
CA LEU A 85 -5.21 -16.26 6.79
C LEU A 85 -3.95 -15.90 5.98
N LYS A 86 -4.13 -15.39 4.76
CA LYS A 86 -3.04 -14.99 3.87
C LYS A 86 -2.77 -13.49 3.91
N LEU A 87 -3.60 -12.73 4.62
CA LEU A 87 -3.43 -11.29 4.78
C LEU A 87 -2.37 -10.99 5.83
N THR A 88 -1.43 -10.12 5.50
CA THR A 88 -0.43 -9.61 6.43
C THR A 88 -0.51 -8.09 6.48
N VAL A 89 -0.42 -7.56 7.70
CA VAL A 89 -0.30 -6.12 7.95
C VAL A 89 1.11 -5.87 8.49
N LEU A 90 1.87 -5.05 7.78
CA LEU A 90 3.17 -4.56 8.23
C LEU A 90 2.99 -3.20 8.88
N ARG A 91 3.65 -3.01 10.03
CA ARG A 91 3.81 -1.71 10.70
C ARG A 91 5.06 -1.05 10.10
N ILE A 92 4.91 0.18 9.65
CA ILE A 92 5.94 0.96 8.98
C ILE A 92 6.22 2.18 9.83
N ASP A 93 7.51 2.44 10.06
CA ASP A 93 7.96 3.59 10.84
C ASP A 93 7.46 4.92 10.26
N THR A 94 7.21 5.90 11.13
CA THR A 94 6.76 7.23 10.74
C THR A 94 7.82 8.07 10.05
N ASP A 95 9.10 7.69 10.21
CA ASP A 95 10.25 8.31 9.54
C ASP A 95 10.13 8.26 8.01
N ILE A 96 9.27 7.40 7.45
CA ILE A 96 8.98 7.42 6.01
C ILE A 96 8.45 8.78 5.53
N LEU A 97 7.89 9.61 6.42
CA LEU A 97 7.41 10.95 6.10
C LEU A 97 8.54 11.93 5.76
N ASP A 98 9.76 11.67 6.25
CA ASP A 98 10.91 12.53 6.02
C ASP A 98 11.67 12.17 4.74
N LEU A 99 11.25 11.11 4.05
CA LEU A 99 11.81 10.74 2.76
C LEU A 99 11.46 11.79 1.69
N PRO A 100 12.36 12.03 0.72
CA PRO A 100 12.10 12.98 -0.34
C PRO A 100 10.95 12.49 -1.23
N ASN A 101 10.11 13.42 -1.70
CA ASN A 101 8.99 13.17 -2.62
C ASN A 101 7.84 12.32 -2.02
N VAL A 102 7.71 12.28 -0.69
CA VAL A 102 6.53 11.71 -0.02
C VAL A 102 5.32 12.60 -0.26
N VAL A 103 4.17 11.96 -0.46
CA VAL A 103 2.89 12.66 -0.63
C VAL A 103 1.88 12.10 0.35
N ILE A 104 1.20 13.00 1.07
CA ILE A 104 0.10 12.69 1.97
C ILE A 104 -1.20 13.07 1.27
N THR A 105 -2.22 12.21 1.38
CA THR A 105 -3.56 12.45 0.82
C THR A 105 -4.62 12.33 1.92
N ASP A 106 -5.73 13.04 1.72
CA ASP A 106 -6.90 13.03 2.61
C ASP A 106 -7.91 11.90 2.27
N GLY A 107 -7.70 11.20 1.15
CA GLY A 107 -8.54 10.10 0.69
C GLY A 107 -7.76 8.86 0.28
N ASN A 108 -8.50 7.77 0.01
CA ASN A 108 -7.91 6.55 -0.54
C ASN A 108 -7.43 6.81 -1.97
N ALA A 109 -6.29 6.22 -2.33
CA ALA A 109 -5.74 6.23 -3.68
C ALA A 109 -6.75 5.79 -4.78
N ALA A 110 -7.76 4.98 -4.46
CA ALA A 110 -8.81 4.57 -5.39
C ALA A 110 -9.93 5.61 -5.61
N GLY A 111 -10.04 6.65 -4.78
CA GLY A 111 -11.16 7.59 -4.77
C GLY A 111 -12.22 7.17 -3.77
#